data_AF-M5RJH1-F1
#
_entry.id   AF-M5RJH1-F1
#
_cell.length_a   1.000
_cell.length_b   1.000
_cell.length_c   1.000
_cell.angle_alpha   90.00
_cell.angle_beta   90.00
_cell.angle_gamma   90.00
#
_symmetry.space_group_name_H-M   'P 1'
#
loop_
_entity.id
_entity.type
_entity.pdbx_description
1 polymer ?
#
loop_
_entity_poly.entity_id
_entity_poly.type
_entity_poly.pdbx_seq_one_letter_code
_entity_poly.pdbx_strand_id
1 'polypeptide(L)'
;MRSVLMIRVPAVSKPGLVSDALVETLDLYPTLIDVCNPRFQQTHLPLDGKSLASVISGQTDAVRDASLSYWKNAVSVRTLEHRLIAKHAGGKYQSIELYPANSEVLAANLADDQPGKVNEMLGMFELRSTKP
;
A
#
# COMPACT_ATOMS: atom_id res chain seq x y z
N MET A 1 -3.88 8.27 -2.48
CA MET A 1 -3.37 8.93 -3.71
C MET A 1 -3.07 7.85 -4.74
N ARG A 2 -3.04 8.19 -6.03
CA ARG A 2 -2.63 7.27 -7.09
C ARG A 2 -1.66 8.04 -7.99
N SER A 3 -0.46 7.51 -8.19
CA SER A 3 0.55 8.08 -9.08
C SER A 3 0.86 7.08 -10.17
N VAL A 4 1.31 7.59 -11.32
CA VAL A 4 1.88 6.73 -12.35
C VAL A 4 3.20 6.15 -11.82
N LEU A 5 3.39 4.84 -11.98
CA LEU A 5 4.65 4.14 -11.75
C LEU A 5 4.91 3.23 -12.95
N MET A 6 6.06 3.40 -13.58
CA MET A 6 6.53 2.53 -14.66
C MET A 6 7.98 2.16 -14.35
N ILE A 7 8.29 0.86 -14.37
CA ILE A 7 9.61 0.34 -14.04
C ILE A 7 10.07 -0.56 -15.20
N ARG A 8 11.31 -0.36 -15.64
CA ARG A 8 12.00 -1.26 -16.57
C ARG A 8 13.31 -1.71 -15.94
N VAL A 9 13.46 -3.01 -15.75
CA VAL A 9 14.70 -3.64 -15.27
C VAL A 9 15.26 -4.51 -16.40
N PRO A 10 16.43 -4.20 -16.98
CA PRO A 10 17.04 -4.99 -18.04
C PRO A 10 17.16 -6.46 -17.65
N ALA A 11 16.88 -7.38 -18.58
CA ALA A 11 16.89 -8.84 -18.39
C ALA A 11 15.91 -9.42 -17.34
N VAL A 12 15.19 -8.59 -16.57
CA VAL A 12 14.25 -9.04 -15.53
C VAL A 12 12.81 -8.70 -15.90
N SER A 13 12.54 -7.45 -16.31
CA SER A 13 11.18 -7.01 -16.64
C SER A 13 10.66 -7.63 -17.94
N LYS A 14 9.42 -8.12 -17.91
CA LYS A 14 8.69 -8.60 -19.10
C LYS A 14 8.11 -7.41 -19.88
N PRO A 15 8.42 -7.23 -21.17
CA PRO A 15 7.83 -6.15 -21.97
C PRO A 15 6.30 -6.21 -21.97
N GLY A 16 5.66 -5.05 -21.78
CA GLY A 16 4.19 -4.94 -21.79
C GLY A 16 3.48 -5.52 -20.58
N LEU A 17 4.19 -5.97 -19.53
CA LEU A 17 3.57 -6.41 -18.29
C LEU A 17 2.82 -5.26 -17.62
N VAL A 18 1.55 -5.49 -17.31
CA VAL A 18 0.69 -4.62 -16.50
C VAL A 18 0.37 -5.36 -15.21
N SER A 19 0.42 -4.67 -14.07
CA SER A 19 0.14 -5.25 -12.76
C SER A 19 -0.75 -4.31 -11.95
N ASP A 20 -1.76 -4.89 -11.30
CA ASP A 20 -2.64 -4.20 -10.35
C ASP A 20 -2.15 -4.30 -8.90
N ALA A 21 -0.91 -4.79 -8.69
CA ALA A 21 -0.31 -4.92 -7.37
C ALA A 21 -0.38 -3.60 -6.58
N LEU A 22 -0.77 -3.69 -5.31
CA LEU A 22 -0.77 -2.53 -4.41
C LEU A 22 0.66 -2.20 -3.98
N VAL A 23 1.18 -1.10 -4.50
CA VAL A 23 2.54 -0.62 -4.26
C VAL A 23 2.55 0.72 -3.52
N GLU A 24 3.64 0.99 -2.80
CA GLU A 24 3.90 2.24 -2.11
C GLU A 24 5.26 2.80 -2.52
N THR A 25 5.47 4.10 -2.37
CA THR A 25 6.77 4.74 -2.67
C THR A 25 7.92 4.14 -1.86
N LEU A 26 7.63 3.62 -0.66
CA LEU A 26 8.61 2.97 0.22
C LEU A 26 9.22 1.70 -0.39
N ASP A 27 8.59 1.13 -1.42
CA ASP A 27 9.05 -0.09 -2.10
C ASP A 27 10.21 0.16 -3.03
N LEU A 28 10.39 1.40 -3.47
CA LEU A 28 11.42 1.74 -4.44
C LEU A 28 12.81 1.42 -3.89
N TYR A 29 13.08 1.73 -2.63
CA TYR A 29 14.38 1.47 -2.01
C TYR A 29 14.74 -0.03 -1.96
N PRO A 30 13.96 -0.93 -1.30
CA PRO A 30 14.29 -2.36 -1.27
C PRO A 30 14.28 -2.98 -2.67
N THR A 31 13.43 -2.50 -3.58
CA THR A 31 13.46 -2.96 -4.98
C THR A 31 14.79 -2.63 -5.65
N LEU A 32 15.32 -1.41 -5.47
CA LEU A 32 16.61 -1.01 -6.02
C LEU A 32 17.77 -1.81 -5.42
N ILE A 33 17.73 -2.11 -4.13
CA ILE A 33 18.73 -2.97 -3.49
C ILE A 33 18.73 -4.36 -4.14
N ASP A 34 17.56 -4.98 -4.30
CA ASP A 34 17.44 -6.33 -4.87
C ASP A 34 17.87 -6.40 -6.34
N VAL A 35 17.46 -5.45 -7.18
CA VAL A 35 17.71 -5.52 -8.63
C VAL A 35 19.10 -5.00 -9.03
N CYS A 36 19.68 -4.08 -8.25
CA CYS A 36 20.99 -3.51 -8.56
C CYS A 36 22.13 -4.20 -7.79
N ASN A 37 21.82 -4.92 -6.71
CA ASN A 37 22.78 -5.61 -5.85
C ASN A 37 24.01 -4.73 -5.49
N PRO A 38 23.81 -3.51 -4.93
CA PRO A 38 24.92 -2.63 -4.61
C PRO A 38 25.79 -3.24 -3.50
N ARG A 39 27.05 -2.78 -3.40
CA ARG A 39 27.96 -3.22 -2.33
C ARG A 39 27.48 -2.85 -0.91
N PHE A 40 26.64 -1.83 -0.81
CA PHE A 40 26.05 -1.39 0.45
C PHE A 40 24.57 -1.76 0.49
N GLN A 41 24.18 -2.61 1.44
CA GLN A 41 22.83 -3.15 1.56
C GLN A 41 22.27 -3.01 2.99
N GLN A 42 23.09 -2.58 3.94
CA GLN A 42 22.68 -2.48 5.33
C GLN A 42 21.90 -1.19 5.58
N THR A 43 20.77 -1.30 6.26
CA THR A 43 20.01 -0.16 6.77
C THR A 43 20.14 -0.13 8.28
N HIS A 44 20.12 1.07 8.87
CA HIS A 44 20.15 1.24 10.32
C HIS A 44 18.84 0.81 10.99
N LEU A 45 17.73 0.92 10.25
CA LEU A 45 16.39 0.54 10.69
C LEU A 45 15.79 -0.48 9.71
N PRO A 46 14.85 -1.33 10.16
CA PRO A 46 14.07 -2.17 9.28
C PRO A 46 13.34 -1.34 8.20
N LEU A 47 13.18 -1.92 7.02
CA LEU A 47 12.42 -1.31 5.94
C LEU A 47 10.95 -1.72 6.02
N ASP A 48 10.04 -0.74 5.92
CA ASP A 48 8.61 -0.99 5.74
C ASP A 48 8.25 -1.39 4.31
N GLY A 49 9.05 -0.91 3.35
CA GLY A 49 8.90 -1.23 1.94
C GLY A 49 9.17 -2.69 1.66
N LYS A 50 8.57 -3.20 0.59
CA LYS A 50 8.82 -4.55 0.08
C LYS A 50 9.36 -4.45 -1.34
N SER A 51 10.37 -5.25 -1.64
CA SER A 51 10.90 -5.32 -3.00
C SER A 51 9.84 -5.80 -3.98
N LEU A 52 9.77 -5.12 -5.13
CA LEU A 52 8.86 -5.43 -6.23
C LEU A 52 9.50 -6.36 -7.26
N ALA A 53 10.71 -6.88 -7.03
CA ALA A 53 11.45 -7.67 -8.02
C ALA A 53 10.66 -8.89 -8.55
N SER A 54 9.92 -9.57 -7.68
CA SER A 54 9.06 -10.70 -8.03
C SER A 54 7.82 -10.28 -8.83
N VAL A 55 7.27 -9.08 -8.58
CA VAL A 55 6.16 -8.51 -9.39
C VAL A 55 6.69 -8.06 -10.76
N ILE A 56 7.84 -7.39 -10.79
CA ILE A 56 8.48 -6.89 -12.03
C ILE A 56 8.83 -8.05 -12.99
N SER A 57 9.28 -9.19 -12.45
CA SER A 57 9.56 -10.40 -13.21
C SER A 57 8.30 -11.22 -13.55
N GLY A 58 7.15 -10.87 -12.97
CA GLY A 58 5.89 -11.61 -13.10
C GLY A 58 5.97 -13.01 -12.50
N GLN A 59 6.67 -13.16 -11.36
CA GLN A 59 6.70 -14.37 -10.53
C GLN A 59 5.60 -14.38 -9.47
N THR A 60 5.14 -13.20 -9.03
CA THR A 60 4.00 -13.03 -8.11
C THR A 60 3.14 -11.86 -8.58
N ASP A 61 1.86 -11.90 -8.22
CA ASP A 61 0.91 -10.83 -8.54
C ASP A 61 0.88 -9.71 -7.48
N ALA A 62 1.38 -9.98 -6.27
CA ALA A 62 1.38 -9.01 -5.18
C ALA A 62 2.50 -9.25 -4.16
N VAL A 63 2.84 -8.19 -3.42
CA VAL A 63 3.73 -8.24 -2.25
C VAL A 63 3.02 -7.88 -0.95
N ARG A 64 1.78 -7.39 -1.03
CA ARG A 64 0.94 -7.02 0.12
C ARG A 64 -0.53 -6.95 -0.27
N ASP A 65 -1.38 -6.95 0.75
CA ASP A 65 -2.84 -6.91 0.60
C ASP A 65 -3.43 -5.49 0.69
N ALA A 66 -2.69 -4.55 1.27
CA ALA A 66 -3.14 -3.17 1.46
C ALA A 66 -2.00 -2.14 1.31
N SER A 67 -2.23 -1.07 0.55
CA SER A 67 -1.36 0.12 0.57
C SER A 67 -1.86 1.11 1.63
N LEU A 68 -0.94 1.63 2.45
CA LEU A 68 -1.25 2.57 3.53
C LEU A 68 -0.67 3.95 3.23
N SER A 69 -1.38 4.98 3.66
CA SER A 69 -0.88 6.36 3.62
C SER A 69 -1.49 7.17 4.76
N TYR A 70 -0.84 8.25 5.14
CA TYR A 70 -1.35 9.18 6.13
C TYR A 70 -1.03 10.62 5.76
N TRP A 71 -1.85 11.54 6.24
CA TRP A 71 -1.61 12.98 6.14
C TRP A 71 -2.18 13.67 7.37
N LYS A 72 -1.32 14.34 8.14
CA LYS A 72 -1.65 14.88 9.46
C LYS A 72 -2.25 13.77 10.34
N ASN A 73 -3.49 13.92 10.76
CA ASN A 73 -4.20 12.95 11.58
C ASN A 73 -5.13 12.04 10.76
N ALA A 74 -5.14 12.12 9.44
CA ALA A 74 -5.92 11.23 8.59
C ALA A 74 -5.08 10.05 8.12
N VAL A 75 -5.67 8.85 8.15
CA VAL A 75 -5.11 7.62 7.60
C VAL A 75 -5.95 7.18 6.41
N SER A 76 -5.32 6.55 5.43
CA SER A 76 -6.02 5.87 4.34
C SER A 76 -5.42 4.49 4.12
N VAL A 77 -6.31 3.51 4.12
CA VAL A 77 -6.01 2.10 3.84
C VAL A 77 -6.70 1.74 2.54
N ARG A 78 -5.96 1.20 1.59
CA ARG A 78 -6.52 0.78 0.30
C ARG A 78 -6.16 -0.67 0.05
N THR A 79 -7.18 -1.50 -0.15
CA THR A 79 -7.07 -2.85 -0.68
C THR A 79 -7.48 -2.83 -2.16
N LEU A 80 -7.49 -4.00 -2.82
CA LEU A 80 -7.98 -4.12 -4.20
C LEU A 80 -9.49 -3.84 -4.29
N GLU A 81 -10.23 -4.10 -3.21
CA GLU A 81 -11.68 -4.01 -3.19
C GLU A 81 -12.20 -2.71 -2.56
N HIS A 82 -11.51 -2.19 -1.55
CA HIS A 82 -11.99 -1.06 -0.75
C HIS A 82 -10.91 -0.01 -0.50
N ARG A 83 -11.36 1.20 -0.20
CA ARG A 83 -10.57 2.28 0.35
C ARG A 83 -11.26 2.82 1.59
N LEU A 84 -10.55 2.76 2.70
CA LEU A 84 -10.93 3.39 3.95
C LEU A 84 -10.15 4.69 4.13
N ILE A 85 -10.83 5.70 4.67
CA ILE A 85 -10.24 6.95 5.17
C ILE A 85 -10.80 7.17 6.57
N ALA A 86 -9.94 7.49 7.53
CA ALA A 86 -10.37 7.82 8.88
C ALA A 86 -9.50 8.93 9.46
N LYS A 87 -10.08 9.77 10.32
CA LYS A 87 -9.34 10.76 11.11
C LYS A 87 -9.09 10.22 12.50
N HIS A 88 -7.88 10.36 12.98
CA HIS A 88 -7.48 10.03 14.33
C HIS A 88 -7.55 11.28 15.21
N ALA A 89 -8.34 11.23 16.28
CA ALA A 89 -8.47 12.33 17.24
C ALA A 89 -8.74 11.77 18.64
N GLY A 90 -7.97 12.22 19.64
CA GLY A 90 -8.14 11.78 21.02
C GLY A 90 -7.92 10.27 21.23
N GLY A 91 -6.99 9.66 20.48
CA GLY A 91 -6.71 8.23 20.58
C GLY A 91 -7.75 7.30 19.94
N LYS A 92 -8.66 7.85 19.12
CA LYS A 92 -9.73 7.08 18.46
C LYS A 92 -9.87 7.50 16.99
N TYR A 93 -10.31 6.56 16.16
CA TYR A 93 -10.75 6.85 14.80
C TYR A 93 -12.15 7.49 14.80
N GLN A 94 -12.33 8.49 13.95
CA GLN A 94 -13.54 9.29 13.77
C GLN A 94 -13.66 9.69 12.29
N SER A 95 -14.82 10.17 11.86
CA SER A 95 -15.06 10.55 10.45
C SER A 95 -14.63 9.43 9.49
N ILE A 96 -15.15 8.23 9.72
CA ILE A 96 -14.77 7.03 8.96
C ILE A 96 -15.54 7.01 7.65
N GLU A 97 -14.80 6.87 6.57
CA GLU A 97 -15.32 6.77 5.22
C GLU A 97 -14.82 5.46 4.60
N LEU A 98 -15.73 4.67 4.03
CA LEU A 98 -15.43 3.43 3.33
C LEU A 98 -16.05 3.45 1.94
N TYR A 99 -15.22 3.20 0.93
CA TYR A 99 -15.63 3.21 -0.47
C TYR A 99 -15.07 1.98 -1.20
N PRO A 100 -15.69 1.53 -2.30
CA PRO A 100 -15.04 0.60 -3.23
C PRO A 100 -13.73 1.20 -3.78
N ALA A 101 -12.68 0.39 -3.99
CA ALA A 101 -11.33 0.87 -4.30
C ALA A 101 -11.23 1.70 -5.58
N ASN A 102 -12.09 1.43 -6.56
CA ASN A 102 -12.14 2.13 -7.84
C ASN A 102 -13.35 3.07 -7.96
N SER A 103 -14.01 3.37 -6.84
CA SER A 103 -15.16 4.26 -6.88
C SER A 103 -14.76 5.68 -7.28
N GLU A 104 -15.62 6.34 -8.04
CA GLU A 104 -15.50 7.77 -8.26
C GLU A 104 -15.76 8.55 -6.97
N VAL A 105 -15.42 9.85 -6.99
CA VAL A 105 -15.51 10.78 -5.84
C VAL A 105 -16.92 10.89 -5.25
N LEU A 106 -17.96 10.46 -5.98
CA LEU A 106 -19.38 10.55 -5.59
C LEU A 106 -19.99 9.26 -5.02
N ALA A 107 -19.17 8.27 -4.65
CA ALA A 107 -19.69 7.05 -4.05
C ALA A 107 -20.31 7.30 -2.66
N ALA A 108 -21.39 6.58 -2.36
CA ALA A 108 -21.96 6.57 -1.01
C ALA A 108 -20.95 5.99 -0.01
N ASN A 109 -20.90 6.57 1.19
CA ASN A 109 -20.08 6.05 2.28
C ASN A 109 -20.69 4.74 2.81
N LEU A 110 -19.94 3.64 2.75
CA LEU A 110 -20.37 2.30 3.16
C LEU A 110 -19.96 1.95 4.60
N ALA A 111 -19.40 2.89 5.37
CA ALA A 111 -18.80 2.59 6.66
C ALA A 111 -19.81 2.01 7.68
N ASP A 112 -21.03 2.56 7.71
CA ASP A 112 -22.09 2.11 8.62
C ASP A 112 -22.71 0.78 8.17
N ASP A 113 -22.72 0.51 6.86
CA ASP A 113 -23.24 -0.74 6.29
C ASP A 113 -22.25 -1.91 6.43
N GLN A 114 -20.94 -1.62 6.54
CA GLN A 114 -19.88 -2.62 6.57
C GLN A 114 -18.90 -2.43 7.74
N PRO A 115 -19.37 -2.46 9.01
CA PRO A 115 -18.51 -2.24 10.18
C PRO A 115 -17.40 -3.30 10.33
N GLY A 116 -17.64 -4.55 9.87
CA GLY A 116 -16.63 -5.60 9.85
C GLY A 116 -15.44 -5.26 8.96
N LYS A 117 -15.70 -4.71 7.76
CA LYS A 117 -14.66 -4.29 6.81
C LYS A 117 -13.89 -3.08 7.34
N VAL A 118 -14.58 -2.15 8.00
CA VAL A 118 -13.95 -1.01 8.68
C VAL A 118 -12.93 -1.49 9.71
N ASN A 119 -13.35 -2.38 10.62
CA ASN A 119 -12.48 -2.90 11.68
C ASN A 119 -11.28 -3.68 11.11
N GLU A 120 -11.51 -4.51 10.10
CA GLU A 120 -10.46 -5.24 9.39
C GLU A 120 -9.40 -4.27 8.82
N MET A 121 -9.83 -3.26 8.07
CA MET A 121 -8.93 -2.32 7.41
C MET A 121 -8.20 -1.40 8.39
N LEU A 122 -8.85 -0.96 9.48
CA LEU A 122 -8.17 -0.22 10.54
C LEU A 122 -7.09 -1.07 11.22
N GLY A 123 -7.38 -2.35 11.48
CA GLY A 123 -6.40 -3.30 12.02
C GLY A 123 -5.18 -3.49 11.12
N MET A 124 -5.35 -3.48 9.78
CA MET A 124 -4.23 -3.51 8.83
C MET A 124 -3.28 -2.32 9.00
N PHE A 125 -3.82 -1.13 9.33
CA PHE A 125 -3.00 0.05 9.57
C PHE A 125 -2.21 -0.05 10.88
N GLU A 126 -2.89 -0.41 11.97
CA GLU A 126 -2.30 -0.53 13.30
C GLU A 126 -1.18 -1.58 13.37
N LEU A 127 -1.34 -2.70 12.68
CA LEU A 127 -0.33 -3.77 12.62
C LEU A 127 0.98 -3.30 11.97
N ARG A 128 0.93 -2.30 11.07
CA ARG A 128 2.16 -1.68 10.54
C ARG A 128 2.71 -0.62 11.47
N SER A 129 1.87 0.22 12.07
CA SER A 129 2.32 1.32 12.96
C SER A 129 2.96 0.85 14.27
N THR A 130 2.78 -0.42 14.64
CA THR A 130 3.36 -1.03 15.84
C THR A 130 4.68 -1.77 15.60
N LYS A 131 5.19 -1.78 14.36
CA LYS A 131 6.53 -2.33 14.09
C LYS A 131 7.60 -1.41 14.70
N PRO A 132 8.58 -1.99 15.43
CA PRO A 132 9.65 -1.23 16.07
C PRO A 132 10.62 -0.58 15.07
#